data_AF-A0A4U2YW05-F1
#
_entry.id   AF-A0A4U2YW05-F1
#
_cell.length_a   1.000
_cell.length_b   1.000
_cell.length_c   1.000
_cell.angle_alpha   90.00
_cell.angle_beta   90.00
_cell.angle_gamma   90.00
#
_symmetry.space_group_name_H-M   'P 1'
#
loop_
_entity.id
_entity.type
_entity.pdbx_description
1 polymer ?
#
loop_
_entity_poly.entity_id
_entity_poly.type
_entity_poly.pdbx_seq_one_letter_code
_entity_poly.pdbx_strand_id
1 'polypeptide(L)'
;MKLRIRSMALVPVLALVLSACGGASEEDYVDSMSSGLSSAETQPLTKSQADCVAERFVDRVGVDRVSDEYDPEDFERDAAQLTFEELDLTEAEANELFDDFVDCGVDMRDRVITELGDSELALPEGMMDCLEGKISEDQVRSLFVPLMRTGETSLDAGSQKKMENAIVNCYETIIQNQG
;
A
#
# COMPACT_ATOMS: atom_id res chain seq x y z
N MET A 1 29.18 12.61 -78.12
CA MET A 1 30.43 12.91 -77.39
C MET A 1 30.10 13.02 -75.89
N LYS A 2 30.37 11.93 -75.15
CA LYS A 2 30.49 11.73 -73.69
C LYS A 2 29.75 12.70 -72.73
N LEU A 3 28.60 12.26 -72.17
CA LEU A 3 28.15 12.68 -70.83
C LEU A 3 28.96 11.91 -69.77
N ARG A 4 29.68 12.65 -68.92
CA ARG A 4 30.45 12.09 -67.81
C ARG A 4 29.58 12.02 -66.55
N ILE A 5 29.23 10.80 -66.17
CA ILE A 5 28.77 10.45 -64.82
C ILE A 5 29.99 10.60 -63.89
N ARG A 6 29.85 11.38 -62.82
CA ARG A 6 30.83 11.41 -61.72
C ARG A 6 30.11 11.26 -60.39
N SER A 7 30.66 10.35 -59.62
CA SER A 7 30.14 9.65 -58.46
C SER A 7 29.98 10.51 -57.21
N MET A 8 29.08 10.03 -56.35
CA MET A 8 29.18 9.90 -54.89
C MET A 8 29.62 11.11 -54.06
N ALA A 9 28.68 11.60 -53.25
CA ALA A 9 28.94 11.91 -51.85
C ALA A 9 27.74 11.43 -51.01
N LEU A 10 27.93 10.31 -50.31
CA LEU A 10 27.08 9.90 -49.20
C LEU A 10 27.19 10.96 -48.10
N VAL A 11 26.06 11.54 -47.70
CA VAL A 11 25.95 12.24 -46.41
C VAL A 11 25.32 11.24 -45.44
N PRO A 12 25.95 10.94 -44.29
CA PRO A 12 25.36 10.04 -43.31
C PRO A 12 24.17 10.77 -42.68
N VAL A 13 22.96 10.28 -42.96
CA VAL A 13 21.81 10.49 -42.07
C VAL A 13 22.10 9.63 -40.85
N LEU A 14 22.92 10.13 -39.93
CA LEU A 14 23.03 9.54 -38.61
C LEU A 14 21.72 9.92 -37.90
N ALA A 15 20.79 8.96 -37.92
CA ALA A 15 19.56 9.02 -37.19
C ALA A 15 19.86 9.46 -35.75
N LEU A 16 19.26 10.58 -35.34
CA LEU A 16 18.95 10.81 -33.94
C LEU A 16 18.03 9.66 -33.54
N VAL A 17 18.62 8.55 -33.11
CA VAL A 17 17.95 7.57 -32.27
C VAL A 17 17.78 8.29 -30.94
N LEU A 18 16.80 9.20 -30.89
CA LEU A 18 16.08 9.48 -29.67
C LEU A 18 15.43 8.14 -29.34
N SER A 19 16.17 7.28 -28.65
CA SER A 19 15.58 6.32 -27.75
C SER A 19 14.63 7.17 -26.90
N ALA A 20 13.35 7.09 -27.21
CA ALA A 20 12.31 7.42 -26.26
C ALA A 20 12.70 6.65 -25.00
N CYS A 21 13.28 7.35 -24.04
CA CYS A 21 13.52 6.84 -22.71
C CYS A 21 12.12 6.75 -22.12
N GLY A 22 11.42 5.65 -22.43
CA GLY A 22 10.10 5.34 -21.91
C GLY A 22 10.24 4.88 -20.46
N GLY A 23 10.62 5.81 -19.59
CA GLY A 23 10.40 5.65 -18.16
C GLY A 23 8.92 5.83 -17.87
N ALA A 24 8.41 5.05 -16.93
CA ALA A 24 7.06 5.25 -16.40
C ALA A 24 6.96 6.66 -15.81
N SER A 25 5.81 7.30 -16.04
CA SER A 25 5.50 8.61 -15.51
C SER A 25 4.93 8.52 -14.10
N GLU A 26 4.91 9.63 -13.38
CA GLU A 26 4.26 9.74 -12.06
C GLU A 26 2.79 9.29 -12.10
N GLU A 27 2.07 9.68 -13.16
CA GLU A 27 0.67 9.28 -13.39
C GLU A 27 0.55 7.75 -13.52
N ASP A 28 1.52 7.08 -14.16
CA ASP A 28 1.51 5.62 -14.27
C ASP A 28 1.62 4.94 -12.88
N TYR A 29 2.46 5.47 -11.97
CA TYR A 29 2.59 4.92 -10.62
C TYR A 29 1.39 5.22 -9.73
N VAL A 30 0.79 6.41 -9.87
CA VAL A 30 -0.47 6.75 -9.20
C VAL A 30 -1.59 5.82 -9.66
N ASP A 31 -1.71 5.61 -10.96
CA ASP A 31 -2.72 4.70 -11.54
C ASP A 31 -2.49 3.26 -11.10
N SER A 32 -1.24 2.77 -11.10
CA SER A 32 -0.88 1.44 -10.61
C SER A 32 -1.25 1.25 -9.14
N MET A 33 -0.90 2.19 -8.27
CA MET A 33 -1.24 2.09 -6.85
C MET A 33 -2.75 2.12 -6.63
N SER A 34 -3.47 3.03 -7.30
CA SER A 34 -4.92 3.10 -7.19
C SER A 34 -5.60 1.82 -7.71
N SER A 35 -5.09 1.24 -8.81
CA SER A 35 -5.55 -0.05 -9.32
C SER A 35 -5.35 -1.15 -8.28
N GLY A 36 -4.16 -1.27 -7.70
CA GLY A 36 -3.84 -2.27 -6.68
C GLY A 36 -4.75 -2.15 -5.45
N LEU A 37 -4.89 -0.94 -4.92
CA LEU A 37 -5.73 -0.66 -3.75
C LEU A 37 -7.23 -0.95 -3.99
N SER A 38 -7.72 -0.66 -5.20
CA SER A 38 -9.14 -0.87 -5.54
C SER A 38 -9.45 -2.28 -6.04
N SER A 39 -8.45 -3.06 -6.41
CA SER A 39 -8.58 -4.46 -6.86
C SER A 39 -8.13 -5.49 -5.81
N ALA A 40 -7.67 -5.04 -4.63
CA ALA A 40 -7.25 -5.90 -3.54
C ALA A 40 -8.31 -6.97 -3.22
N GLU A 41 -7.86 -8.22 -3.04
CA GLU A 41 -8.74 -9.35 -2.76
C GLU A 41 -9.44 -9.21 -1.40
N THR A 42 -8.70 -8.70 -0.41
CA THR A 42 -9.22 -8.39 0.91
C THR A 42 -9.55 -6.90 1.02
N GLN A 43 -10.85 -6.63 1.18
CA GLN A 43 -11.38 -5.29 1.43
C GLN A 43 -10.90 -4.23 0.42
N PRO A 44 -11.27 -4.33 -0.86
CA PRO A 44 -10.87 -3.33 -1.85
C PRO A 44 -11.33 -1.92 -1.43
N LEU A 45 -10.45 -0.93 -1.62
CA LEU A 45 -10.83 0.47 -1.40
C LEU A 45 -11.80 0.92 -2.51
N THR A 46 -12.66 1.88 -2.19
CA THR A 46 -13.41 2.55 -3.25
C THR A 46 -12.43 3.27 -4.17
N LYS A 47 -12.74 3.38 -5.47
CA LYS A 47 -11.87 4.08 -6.43
C LYS A 47 -11.48 5.48 -5.97
N SER A 48 -12.42 6.23 -5.36
CA SER A 48 -12.13 7.55 -4.81
C SER A 48 -11.15 7.54 -3.62
N GLN A 49 -11.20 6.54 -2.76
CA GLN A 49 -10.23 6.39 -1.66
C GLN A 49 -8.86 5.96 -2.22
N ALA A 50 -8.86 5.01 -3.15
CA ALA A 50 -7.66 4.51 -3.79
C ALA A 50 -6.91 5.61 -4.55
N ASP A 51 -7.63 6.43 -5.34
CA ASP A 51 -7.05 7.58 -6.06
C ASP A 51 -6.43 8.59 -5.08
N CYS A 52 -7.17 8.94 -4.01
CA CYS A 52 -6.69 9.87 -2.99
C CYS A 52 -5.42 9.36 -2.28
N VAL A 53 -5.39 8.08 -1.90
CA VAL A 53 -4.22 7.48 -1.25
C VAL A 53 -3.05 7.38 -2.21
N ALA A 54 -3.29 6.97 -3.47
CA ALA A 54 -2.25 6.81 -4.47
C ALA A 54 -1.55 8.13 -4.80
N GLU A 55 -2.30 9.20 -5.04
CA GLU A 55 -1.76 10.54 -5.28
C GLU A 55 -0.86 10.98 -4.13
N ARG A 56 -1.36 10.89 -2.88
CA ARG A 56 -0.59 11.32 -1.71
C ARG A 56 0.63 10.44 -1.43
N PHE A 57 0.54 9.14 -1.69
CA PHE A 57 1.66 8.22 -1.51
C PHE A 57 2.80 8.57 -2.45
N VAL A 58 2.51 8.69 -3.76
CA VAL A 58 3.53 9.01 -4.77
C VAL A 58 4.09 10.42 -4.55
N ASP A 59 3.25 11.39 -4.15
CA ASP A 59 3.71 12.74 -3.77
C ASP A 59 4.68 12.73 -2.60
N ARG A 60 4.43 11.91 -1.56
CA ARG A 60 5.28 11.85 -0.37
C ARG A 60 6.57 11.08 -0.62
N VAL A 61 6.46 9.89 -1.20
CA VAL A 61 7.61 8.99 -1.41
C VAL A 61 8.48 9.51 -2.56
N GLY A 62 7.85 10.11 -3.57
CA GLY A 62 8.47 10.58 -4.79
C GLY A 62 8.54 9.49 -5.86
N VAL A 63 8.13 9.83 -7.08
CA VAL A 63 8.16 8.91 -8.23
C VAL A 63 9.55 8.34 -8.50
N ASP A 64 10.62 9.13 -8.33
CA ASP A 64 11.99 8.68 -8.56
C ASP A 64 12.32 7.46 -7.68
N ARG A 65 12.00 7.54 -6.38
CA ARG A 65 12.25 6.45 -5.41
C ARG A 65 11.39 5.22 -5.70
N VAL A 66 10.13 5.42 -6.06
CA VAL A 66 9.26 4.29 -6.45
C VAL A 66 9.80 3.62 -7.71
N SER A 67 10.21 4.41 -8.71
CA SER A 67 10.67 3.89 -10.00
C SER A 67 12.04 3.21 -9.97
N ASP A 68 12.89 3.57 -9.01
CA ASP A 68 14.19 2.93 -8.81
C ASP A 68 14.05 1.49 -8.30
N GLU A 69 12.98 1.20 -7.54
CA GLU A 69 12.77 -0.10 -6.89
C GLU A 69 11.65 -0.92 -7.56
N TYR A 70 10.69 -0.27 -8.21
CA TYR A 70 9.50 -0.91 -8.78
C TYR A 70 9.24 -0.51 -10.23
N ASP A 71 8.92 -1.51 -11.05
CA ASP A 71 8.14 -1.29 -12.26
C ASP A 71 6.64 -1.13 -11.89
N PRO A 72 5.81 -0.41 -12.68
CA PRO A 72 4.41 -0.14 -12.34
C PRO A 72 3.54 -1.38 -12.05
N GLU A 73 3.82 -2.51 -12.72
CA GLU A 73 3.09 -3.78 -12.48
C GLU A 73 3.43 -4.39 -11.12
N ASP A 74 4.70 -4.33 -10.71
CA ASP A 74 5.12 -4.82 -9.39
C ASP A 74 4.58 -3.89 -8.28
N PHE A 75 4.60 -2.58 -8.52
CA PHE A 75 4.05 -1.61 -7.60
C PHE A 75 2.54 -1.78 -7.39
N GLU A 76 1.77 -2.07 -8.44
CA GLU A 76 0.34 -2.38 -8.34
C GLU A 76 0.08 -3.60 -7.44
N ARG A 77 0.83 -4.68 -7.63
CA ARG A 77 0.68 -5.91 -6.83
C ARG A 77 0.99 -5.68 -5.36
N ASP A 78 2.03 -4.91 -5.06
CA ASP A 78 2.48 -4.68 -3.70
C ASP A 78 1.59 -3.63 -2.99
N ALA A 79 1.05 -2.66 -3.75
CA ALA A 79 0.01 -1.75 -3.27
C ALA A 79 -1.26 -2.49 -2.83
N ALA A 80 -1.66 -3.56 -3.53
CA ALA A 80 -2.79 -4.39 -3.11
C ALA A 80 -2.58 -5.07 -1.75
N GLN A 81 -1.32 -5.28 -1.35
CA GLN A 81 -0.92 -5.90 -0.09
C GLN A 81 -0.50 -4.88 0.98
N LEU A 82 -0.33 -3.60 0.62
CA LEU A 82 0.11 -2.52 1.50
C LEU A 82 1.51 -2.74 2.09
N THR A 83 2.37 -3.45 1.37
CA THR A 83 3.74 -3.78 1.76
C THR A 83 4.72 -3.08 0.82
N PHE A 84 5.64 -2.28 1.38
CA PHE A 84 6.60 -1.49 0.59
C PHE A 84 8.00 -1.54 1.23
N GLU A 85 8.46 -2.75 1.56
CA GLU A 85 9.76 -2.96 2.21
C GLU A 85 10.93 -2.38 1.40
N GLU A 86 10.82 -2.42 0.08
CA GLU A 86 11.92 -2.06 -0.82
C GLU A 86 12.12 -0.55 -0.89
N LEU A 87 11.09 0.21 -0.52
CA LEU A 87 11.17 1.65 -0.45
C LEU A 87 11.99 2.13 0.74
N ASP A 88 12.34 1.29 1.74
CA ASP A 88 13.06 1.69 2.98
C ASP A 88 12.40 2.90 3.67
N LEU A 89 11.07 2.89 3.79
CA LEU A 89 10.31 3.97 4.42
C LEU A 89 10.78 4.18 5.86
N THR A 90 11.02 5.42 6.23
CA THR A 90 11.27 5.79 7.63
C THR A 90 10.00 5.63 8.46
N GLU A 91 10.16 5.53 9.79
CA GLU A 91 9.01 5.47 10.70
C GLU A 91 8.12 6.72 10.56
N ALA A 92 8.73 7.89 10.36
CA ALA A 92 7.99 9.14 10.19
C ALA A 92 7.17 9.12 8.89
N GLU A 93 7.78 8.75 7.76
CA GLU A 93 7.07 8.66 6.47
C GLU A 93 5.90 7.68 6.54
N ALA A 94 6.10 6.49 7.11
CA ALA A 94 5.04 5.49 7.24
C ALA A 94 3.89 5.97 8.15
N ASN A 95 4.19 6.76 9.20
CA ASN A 95 3.14 7.37 10.02
C ASN A 95 2.33 8.41 9.25
N GLU A 96 2.97 9.25 8.45
CA GLU A 96 2.27 10.21 7.62
C GLU A 96 1.47 9.52 6.51
N LEU A 97 1.97 8.41 5.96
CA LEU A 97 1.22 7.58 5.01
C LEU A 97 -0.02 6.99 5.68
N PHE A 98 0.09 6.46 6.90
CA PHE A 98 -1.08 6.03 7.67
C PHE A 98 -2.11 7.15 7.84
N ASP A 99 -1.65 8.37 8.15
CA ASP A 99 -2.54 9.54 8.28
C ASP A 99 -3.27 9.83 6.97
N ASP A 100 -2.61 9.66 5.83
CA ASP A 100 -3.24 9.84 4.53
C ASP A 100 -4.34 8.82 4.24
N PHE A 101 -4.18 7.56 4.64
CA PHE A 101 -5.28 6.59 4.55
C PHE A 101 -6.51 7.09 5.33
N VAL A 102 -6.31 7.55 6.56
CA VAL A 102 -7.39 8.06 7.42
C VAL A 102 -8.01 9.33 6.83
N ASP A 103 -7.20 10.27 6.36
CA ASP A 103 -7.63 11.53 5.72
C ASP A 103 -8.40 11.30 4.42
N CYS A 104 -8.03 10.27 3.65
CA CYS A 104 -8.76 9.83 2.47
C CYS A 104 -10.05 9.07 2.82
N GLY A 105 -10.37 8.93 4.11
CA GLY A 105 -11.60 8.33 4.61
C GLY A 105 -11.58 6.80 4.64
N VAL A 106 -10.40 6.19 4.70
CA VAL A 106 -10.26 4.74 4.88
C VAL A 106 -10.39 4.40 6.37
N ASP A 107 -11.30 3.48 6.71
CA ASP A 107 -11.41 2.97 8.08
C ASP A 107 -10.38 1.87 8.33
N MET A 108 -9.18 2.28 8.74
CA MET A 108 -8.08 1.36 9.03
C MET A 108 -8.39 0.40 10.19
N ARG A 109 -9.31 0.78 11.10
CA ARG A 109 -9.72 -0.07 12.22
C ARG A 109 -10.62 -1.20 11.73
N ASP A 110 -11.62 -0.87 10.93
CA ASP A 110 -12.48 -1.85 10.27
C ASP A 110 -11.65 -2.83 9.44
N ARG A 111 -10.59 -2.32 8.79
CA ARG A 111 -9.66 -3.15 8.03
C ARG A 111 -8.98 -4.22 8.86
N VAL A 112 -8.38 -3.85 9.99
CA VAL A 112 -7.76 -4.80 10.91
C VAL A 112 -8.78 -5.77 11.50
N ILE A 113 -9.98 -5.29 11.84
CA ILE A 113 -11.05 -6.12 12.41
C ILE A 113 -11.47 -7.19 11.40
N THR A 114 -11.81 -6.81 10.17
CA THR A 114 -12.21 -7.77 9.14
C THR A 114 -11.10 -8.78 8.83
N GLU A 115 -9.82 -8.36 8.78
CA GLU A 115 -8.70 -9.29 8.59
C GLU A 115 -8.59 -10.33 9.72
N LEU A 116 -8.82 -9.91 10.97
CA LEU A 116 -8.88 -10.82 12.12
C LEU A 116 -10.09 -11.76 12.05
N GLY A 117 -11.22 -11.29 11.52
CA GLY A 117 -12.44 -12.07 11.34
C GLY A 117 -12.35 -13.12 10.23
N ASP A 118 -11.62 -12.81 9.15
CA ASP A 118 -11.37 -13.71 8.01
C ASP A 118 -10.23 -14.71 8.29
N SER A 119 -9.45 -14.50 9.36
CA SER A 119 -8.45 -15.47 9.79
C SER A 119 -9.08 -16.81 10.17
N GLU A 120 -8.36 -17.93 9.97
CA GLU A 120 -8.83 -19.27 10.36
C GLU A 120 -9.07 -19.45 11.88
N LEU A 121 -8.84 -18.40 12.67
CA LEU A 121 -9.18 -18.36 14.07
C LEU A 121 -10.70 -18.35 14.21
N ALA A 122 -11.28 -19.47 14.62
CA ALA A 122 -12.68 -19.57 14.98
C ALA A 122 -12.97 -18.68 16.21
N LEU A 123 -13.19 -17.39 15.97
CA LEU A 123 -13.57 -16.44 17.00
C LEU A 123 -15.03 -16.73 17.41
N PRO A 124 -15.33 -16.72 18.73
CA PRO A 124 -16.69 -16.90 19.20
C PRO A 124 -17.64 -15.84 18.63
N GLU A 125 -18.91 -16.21 18.48
CA GLU A 125 -19.96 -15.27 18.10
C GLU A 125 -20.01 -14.08 19.09
N GLY A 126 -20.04 -12.86 18.57
CA GLY A 126 -19.99 -11.61 19.37
C GLY A 126 -18.59 -11.15 19.80
N MET A 127 -17.53 -11.88 19.44
CA MET A 127 -16.14 -11.46 19.70
C MET A 127 -15.77 -10.21 18.90
N MET A 128 -16.16 -10.18 17.62
CA MET A 128 -15.88 -9.06 16.72
C MET A 128 -16.55 -7.79 17.22
N ASP A 129 -17.84 -7.85 17.54
CA ASP A 129 -18.59 -6.73 18.12
C ASP A 129 -18.00 -6.22 19.44
N CYS A 130 -17.38 -7.10 20.25
CA CYS A 130 -16.73 -6.69 21.48
C CYS A 130 -15.38 -6.02 21.24
N LEU A 131 -14.61 -6.50 20.25
CA LEU A 131 -13.35 -5.89 19.84
C LEU A 131 -13.58 -4.55 19.12
N GLU A 132 -14.74 -4.42 18.46
CA GLU A 132 -15.21 -3.19 17.84
C GLU A 132 -15.28 -2.07 18.90
N GLY A 133 -14.41 -1.06 18.75
CA GLY A 133 -14.28 0.05 19.71
C GLY A 133 -13.34 -0.21 20.91
N LYS A 134 -12.73 -1.39 21.02
CA LYS A 134 -11.59 -1.64 21.94
C LYS A 134 -10.24 -1.45 21.26
N ILE A 135 -10.20 -1.61 19.93
CA ILE A 135 -9.03 -1.33 19.11
C ILE A 135 -8.99 0.17 18.83
N SER A 136 -8.04 0.86 19.47
CA SER A 136 -7.75 2.27 19.23
C SER A 136 -6.96 2.46 17.94
N GLU A 137 -7.07 3.64 17.34
CA GLU A 137 -6.31 3.99 16.14
C GLU A 137 -4.80 3.86 16.36
N ASP A 138 -4.28 4.25 17.53
CA ASP A 138 -2.86 4.07 17.89
C ASP A 138 -2.41 2.60 17.81
N GLN A 139 -3.30 1.65 18.12
CA GLN A 139 -3.01 0.23 18.00
C GLN A 139 -3.07 -0.26 16.56
N VAL A 140 -3.96 0.31 15.74
CA VAL A 140 -4.00 0.04 14.30
C VAL A 140 -2.73 0.57 13.64
N ARG A 141 -2.32 1.79 14.00
CA ARG A 141 -1.10 2.43 13.54
C ARG A 141 0.14 1.62 13.91
N SER A 142 0.21 1.09 15.13
CA SER A 142 1.35 0.26 15.55
C SER A 142 1.42 -1.09 14.85
N LEU A 143 0.34 -1.57 14.24
CA LEU A 143 0.34 -2.74 13.34
C LEU A 143 0.76 -2.36 11.92
N PHE A 144 0.19 -1.26 11.41
CA PHE A 144 0.29 -0.89 10.02
C PHE A 144 1.66 -0.30 9.64
N VAL A 145 2.23 0.55 10.50
CA VAL A 145 3.50 1.21 10.23
C VAL A 145 4.65 0.20 10.05
N PRO A 146 4.82 -0.83 10.90
CA PRO A 146 5.82 -1.87 10.66
C PRO A 146 5.52 -2.72 9.43
N LEU A 147 4.26 -3.12 9.22
CA LEU A 147 3.85 -3.91 8.05
C LEU A 147 4.25 -3.22 6.74
N MET A 148 3.97 -1.92 6.63
CA MET A 148 4.30 -1.13 5.46
C MET A 148 5.81 -1.07 5.19
N ARG A 149 6.61 -0.97 6.26
CA ARG A 149 8.06 -0.75 6.19
C ARG A 149 8.88 -2.01 6.04
N THR A 150 8.42 -3.12 6.61
CA THR A 150 9.24 -4.35 6.74
C THR A 150 8.49 -5.60 6.30
N GLY A 151 7.27 -5.47 5.77
CA GLY A 151 6.41 -6.61 5.42
C GLY A 151 5.92 -7.42 6.63
N GLU A 152 6.32 -7.05 7.85
CA GLU A 152 6.03 -7.80 9.07
C GLU A 152 5.18 -6.95 10.03
N THR A 153 4.08 -7.51 10.50
CA THR A 153 3.33 -6.92 11.61
C THR A 153 4.08 -7.13 12.92
N SER A 154 4.42 -6.04 13.61
CA SER A 154 5.13 -6.07 14.87
C SER A 154 4.45 -5.15 15.86
N LEU A 155 3.83 -5.73 16.89
CA LEU A 155 3.32 -4.95 18.02
C LEU A 155 4.42 -4.75 19.04
N ASP A 156 4.55 -3.52 19.54
CA ASP A 156 5.31 -3.31 20.76
C ASP A 156 4.66 -4.08 21.93
N ALA A 157 5.47 -4.46 22.92
CA ALA A 157 5.02 -5.27 24.05
C ALA A 157 3.84 -4.63 24.83
N GLY A 158 3.73 -3.29 24.82
CA GLY A 158 2.63 -2.58 25.44
C GLY A 158 1.34 -2.71 24.64
N SER A 159 1.39 -2.49 23.33
CA SER A 159 0.24 -2.68 22.42
C SER A 159 -0.22 -4.13 22.36
N GLN A 160 0.71 -5.08 22.31
CA GLN A 160 0.42 -6.51 22.38
C GLN A 160 -0.36 -6.83 23.66
N LYS A 161 0.15 -6.42 24.83
CA LYS A 161 -0.51 -6.66 26.11
C LYS A 161 -1.90 -6.02 26.19
N LYS A 162 -2.08 -4.83 25.60
CA LYS A 162 -3.40 -4.19 25.52
C LYS A 162 -4.37 -4.98 24.65
N MET A 163 -3.91 -5.48 23.50
CA MET A 163 -4.71 -6.30 22.60
C MET A 163 -5.09 -7.64 23.25
N GLU A 164 -4.14 -8.33 23.88
CA GLU A 164 -4.38 -9.54 24.66
C GLU A 164 -5.41 -9.29 25.77
N ASN A 165 -5.28 -8.20 26.53
CA ASN A 165 -6.26 -7.84 27.56
C ASN A 165 -7.65 -7.55 26.96
N ALA A 166 -7.73 -6.90 25.80
CA ALA A 166 -9.01 -6.64 25.13
C ALA A 166 -9.68 -7.95 24.72
N ILE A 167 -8.93 -8.87 24.10
CA ILE A 167 -9.37 -10.22 23.73
C ILE A 167 -9.88 -10.98 24.95
N VAL A 168 -9.09 -11.05 26.04
CA VAL A 168 -9.48 -11.77 27.26
C VAL A 168 -10.75 -11.18 27.88
N ASN A 169 -10.84 -9.86 27.99
CA ASN A 169 -12.03 -9.20 28.53
C ASN A 169 -13.28 -9.47 27.67
N CYS A 170 -13.11 -9.55 26.35
CA CYS A 170 -14.20 -9.88 25.44
C CYS A 170 -14.65 -11.34 25.60
N TYR A 171 -13.72 -12.29 25.70
CA TYR A 171 -14.03 -13.69 26.01
C TYR A 171 -14.79 -13.82 27.33
N GLU A 172 -14.32 -13.18 28.40
CA GLU A 172 -14.99 -13.22 29.71
C GLU A 172 -16.41 -12.65 29.64
N THR A 173 -16.60 -11.55 28.91
CA THR A 173 -17.91 -10.91 28.72
C THR A 173 -18.87 -11.81 27.95
N ILE A 174 -18.40 -12.47 26.90
CA ILE A 174 -19.20 -13.39 26.08
C ILE A 174 -19.61 -14.62 26.91
N ILE A 175 -18.69 -15.21 27.67
CA ILE A 175 -18.97 -16.35 28.55
C ILE A 175 -20.02 -15.98 29.61
N GLN A 176 -19.92 -14.78 30.20
CA GLN A 176 -20.87 -14.32 31.23
C GLN A 176 -22.29 -14.08 30.68
N ASN A 177 -22.43 -13.72 29.40
CA ASN A 177 -23.73 -13.46 28.78
C ASN A 177 -24.40 -14.73 28.19
N GLN A 178 -23.74 -15.89 28.22
CA GLN A 178 -24.29 -17.17 27.75
C GLN A 178 -24.80 -18.09 28.89
N GLY A 179 -24.75 -17.65 30.15
CA GLY A 179 -25.27 -18.37 31.34
C GLY A 179 -26.53 -17.73 31.91
#